data_AF-A0A853BQ83-F1
#
_entry.id   AF-A0A853BQ83-F1
#
_cell.length_a   1.000
_cell.length_b   1.000
_cell.length_c   1.000
_cell.angle_alpha   90.00
_cell.angle_beta   90.00
_cell.angle_gamma   90.00
#
_symmetry.space_group_name_H-M   'P 1'
#
loop_
_entity.id
_entity.type
_entity.pdbx_description
1 polymer ?
#
loop_
_entity_poly.entity_id
_entity_poly.type
_entity_poly.pdbx_seq_one_letter_code
_entity_poly.pdbx_strand_id
1 'polypeptide(L)' 'MEVADAPGASAVRDSKNRQIGVIQFPSAEWIHFLGAVKADQT' A
#
# COMPACT_ATOMS: atom_id res chain seq x y z
N MET A 1 -12.28 4.78 7.15
CA MET A 1 -11.21 4.36 6.22
C MET A 1 -11.31 2.86 6.08
N GLU A 2 -11.43 2.36 4.85
CA GLU A 2 -11.52 0.94 4.53
C GLU A 2 -10.28 0.55 3.71
N VAL A 3 -9.75 -0.65 3.95
CA VAL A 3 -8.58 -1.18 3.22
C VAL A 3 -8.92 -2.58 2.71
N ALA A 4 -8.54 -2.86 1.46
CA ALA A 4 -8.68 -4.17 0.85
C ALA A 4 -7.39 -4.57 0.13
N ASP A 5 -7.11 -5.86 0.13
CA ASP A 5 -6.02 -6.41 -0.68
C ASP A 5 -6.39 -6.35 -2.16
N ALA A 6 -5.44 -5.89 -2.97
CA ALA A 6 -5.50 -5.92 -4.42
C ALA A 6 -4.23 -6.62 -4.95
N PRO A 7 -4.26 -7.19 -6.17
CA PRO A 7 -3.07 -7.76 -6.77
C PRO A 7 -1.91 -6.74 -6.83
N GLY A 8 -0.87 -6.96 -6.04
CA GLY A 8 0.32 -6.10 -5.98
C GLY A 8 0.12 -4.75 -5.29
N ALA A 9 -0.98 -4.55 -4.55
CA ALA A 9 -1.27 -3.29 -3.88
C ALA A 9 -2.23 -3.45 -2.69
N SER A 10 -2.32 -2.40 -1.88
CA SER A 10 -3.44 -2.19 -0.96
C SER A 10 -4.33 -1.09 -1.51
N ALA A 11 -5.61 -1.39 -1.67
CA ALA A 11 -6.63 -0.44 -2.07
C ALA A 11 -7.21 0.23 -0.82
N VAL A 12 -7.11 1.56 -0.75
CA VAL A 12 -7.62 2.36 0.37
C VAL A 12 -8.78 3.21 -0.11
N ARG A 13 -9.90 3.17 0.63
CA ARG A 13 -11.07 4.00 0.37
C ARG A 13 -11.40 4.87 1.58
N ASP A 14 -11.73 6.12 1.32
CA ASP A 14 -12.37 6.96 2.32
C ASP A 14 -13.85 6.57 2.44
N SER A 15 -14.23 6.07 3.62
CA SER A 15 -15.60 5.66 3.92
C SER A 15 -16.58 6.84 3.92
N LYS A 16 -16.11 8.08 4.18
CA LYS A 16 -16.95 9.29 4.14
C LYS A 16 -17.15 9.83 2.72
N ASN A 17 -16.27 9.46 1.80
CA ASN A 17 -16.25 9.95 0.42
C ASN A 17 -16.23 8.78 -0.56
N ARG A 18 -17.18 7.85 -0.40
CA ARG A 18 -17.18 6.56 -1.10
C ARG A 18 -17.22 6.67 -2.62
N GLN A 19 -17.80 7.77 -3.11
CA GLN A 19 -17.93 8.12 -4.53
C GLN A 19 -16.64 8.67 -5.17
N ILE A 20 -15.64 9.07 -4.37
CA ILE A 20 -14.40 9.69 -4.89
C ILE A 20 -13.40 8.62 -5.38
N GLY A 21 -13.67 7.34 -5.15
CA GLY A 21 -12.89 6.21 -5.66
C GLY A 21 -11.93 5.62 -4.64
N VAL A 22 -10.90 4.92 -5.13
CA VAL A 22 -9.89 4.22 -4.30
C VAL A 22 -8.49 4.71 -4.62
N ILE A 23 -7.66 4.84 -3.59
CA ILE A 23 -6.23 5.12 -3.70
C ILE A 23 -5.50 3.77 -3.66
N GLN A 24 -4.60 3.53 -4.61
CA GLN A 24 -3.78 2.31 -4.65
C GLN A 24 -2.41 2.59 -4.03
N PHE A 25 -1.98 1.74 -3.10
CA PHE A 25 -0.64 1.75 -2.53
C PHE A 25 0.14 0.52 -3.06
N PRO A 26 1.07 0.69 -4.01
CA PRO A 26 1.81 -0.43 -4.59
C PRO A 26 2.67 -1.15 -3.56
N SER A 27 2.71 -2.48 -3.62
CA SER A 27 3.54 -3.29 -2.72
C SER A 27 5.04 -3.21 -3.06
N ALA A 28 5.39 -2.82 -4.30
CA ALA A 28 6.77 -2.76 -4.77
C ALA A 28 7.66 -1.83 -3.93
N GLU A 29 7.16 -0.63 -3.60
CA GLU A 29 7.89 0.34 -2.78
C GLU A 29 8.13 -0.19 -1.36
N TRP A 30 7.14 -0.87 -0.78
CA TRP A 30 7.28 -1.49 0.54
C TRP A 30 8.30 -2.64 0.53
N ILE A 31 8.28 -3.48 -0.51
CA ILE A 31 9.27 -4.55 -0.69
C ILE A 31 10.67 -3.96 -0.82
N HIS A 32 10.82 -2.89 -1.61
CA HIS A 32 12.10 -2.22 -1.79
C HIS A 32 12.63 -1.62 -0.48
N PHE A 33 11.77 -0.91 0.25
CA PHE A 33 12.11 -0.35 1.56
C PHE A 33 12.57 -1.43 2.55
N LEU A 34 11.81 -2.52 2.69
CA LEU A 34 12.18 -3.62 3.57
C LEU A 34 13.48 -4.30 3.14
N GLY A 35 13.74 -4.37 1.83
CA GLY A 35 15.01 -4.85 1.28
C GLY A 35 16.18 -3.96 1.71
N ALA A 36 16.04 -2.64 1.56
CA ALA A 36 17.05 -1.67 1.95
C ALA A 36 17.34 -1.71 3.47
N VAL A 37 16.30 -1.77 4.31
CA VAL A 37 16.44 -1.86 5.77
C VAL A 37 17.16 -3.15 6.19
N LYS A 38 16.90 -4.28 5.52
CA LYS A 38 17.59 -5.55 5.80
C LYS A 38 19.06 -5.52 5.37
N ALA A 39 19.35 -4.87 4.24
CA ALA A 39 20.72 -4.76 3.73
C ALA A 39 21.62 -3.95 4.68
N ASP A 40 21.10 -2.88 5.29
CA ASP A 40 21.81 -2.00 6.22
C ASP A 40 22.18 -2.67 7.56
N GLN A 41 21.57 -3.83 7.88
CA GLN A 41 21.85 -4.59 9.10
C GLN A 41 23.07 -5.54 8.98
N THR A 42 23.81 -5.49 7.87
CA THR A 42 24.95 -6.38 7.57
C THR A 42 26.26 -5.60 7.52
#